data_AF-A0A528M090-F1
#
_entry.id   AF-A0A528M090-F1
#
_cell.length_a   1.000
_cell.length_b   1.000
_cell.length_c   1.000
_cell.angle_alpha   90.00
_cell.angle_beta   90.00
_cell.angle_gamma   90.00
#
_symmetry.space_group_name_H-M   'P 1'
#
loop_
_entity.id
_entity.type
_entity.pdbx_description
1 polymer ?
#
loop_
_entity_poly.entity_id
_entity_poly.type
_entity_poly.pdbx_seq_one_letter_code
_entity_poly.pdbx_strand_id
1 'polypeptide(L)' 'MTVTVKIHVGGNYRATINRTVDGVKDSVQIGPNEEKPVYFQHGKANTFEISEEYLGEKSSA' A
#
# COMPACT_ATOMS: atom_id res chain seq x y z
N MET A 1 9.16 18.31 -1.41
CA MET A 1 9.88 17.04 -1.16
C MET A 1 8.85 15.92 -1.20
N THR A 2 9.20 14.74 -1.69
CA THR A 2 8.30 13.56 -1.73
C THR A 2 8.89 12.41 -0.90
N VAL A 3 8.05 11.61 -0.25
CA VAL A 3 8.42 10.30 0.29
C VAL A 3 8.03 9.27 -0.76
N THR A 4 8.96 8.38 -1.09
CA THR A 4 8.68 7.25 -1.98
C THR A 4 8.60 5.99 -1.14
N VAL A 5 7.49 5.26 -1.25
CA VAL A 5 7.32 3.94 -0.67
C VAL A 5 7.23 2.94 -1.82
N LYS A 6 8.08 1.91 -1.81
CA LYS A 6 8.03 0.82 -2.79
C LYS A 6 7.59 -0.45 -2.09
N ILE A 7 6.52 -1.06 -2.58
CA ILE A 7 6.03 -2.34 -2.05
C ILE A 7 6.00 -3.36 -3.18
N HIS A 8 6.43 -4.56 -2.82
CA HIS A 8 6.36 -5.76 -3.62
C HIS A 8 5.46 -6.75 -2.90
N VAL A 9 4.35 -7.16 -3.53
CA VAL A 9 3.41 -8.13 -2.96
C VAL A 9 3.53 -9.43 -3.71
N GLY A 10 3.89 -10.51 -3.02
CA GLY A 10 3.99 -11.86 -3.60
C GLY A 10 2.76 -12.72 -3.35
N GLY A 11 2.54 -13.72 -4.20
CA GLY A 11 1.45 -14.69 -4.03
C GLY A 11 0.07 -14.06 -4.22
N ASN A 12 -0.97 -14.66 -3.65
CA ASN A 12 -2.35 -14.15 -3.74
C ASN A 12 -2.71 -13.24 -2.55
N TYR A 13 -1.83 -12.29 -2.25
CA TYR A 13 -2.03 -11.28 -1.21
C TYR A 13 -2.34 -9.92 -1.83
N ARG A 14 -3.00 -9.05 -1.06
CA ARG A 14 -3.16 -7.63 -1.38
C ARG A 14 -2.62 -6.81 -0.22
N ALA A 15 -1.77 -5.82 -0.53
CA ALA A 15 -1.32 -4.84 0.45
C ALA A 15 -2.16 -3.56 0.35
N THR A 16 -2.46 -2.95 1.50
CA THR A 16 -3.05 -1.61 1.61
C THR A 16 -2.11 -0.71 2.40
N ILE A 17 -1.71 0.40 1.79
CA ILE A 17 -0.95 1.47 2.45
C ILE A 17 -1.93 2.54 2.86
N ASN A 18 -2.13 2.72 4.16
CA ASN A 18 -2.87 3.85 4.71
C ASN A 18 -1.87 4.90 5.18
N ARG A 19 -2.01 6.12 4.69
CA ARG A 19 -1.16 7.25 5.06
C ARG A 19 -2.01 8.29 5.77
N THR A 20 -1.46 8.88 6.82
CA THR A 20 -2.00 10.12 7.40
C THR A 20 -0.96 11.23 7.32
N VAL A 21 -1.30 12.35 6.66
CA VAL A 21 -0.46 13.54 6.58
C VAL A 21 -1.20 14.76 7.10
N ASP A 22 -0.65 15.42 8.11
CA ASP A 22 -1.24 16.65 8.68
C ASP A 22 -2.76 16.53 8.98
N GLY A 23 -3.22 15.34 9.36
CA GLY A 23 -4.62 15.02 9.65
C GLY A 23 -5.46 14.50 8.46
N VAL A 24 -4.93 14.52 7.23
CA VAL A 24 -5.57 14.00 6.02
C VAL A 24 -5.17 12.55 5.78
N LYS A 25 -6.14 11.69 5.44
CA LYS A 25 -5.91 10.26 5.18
C LYS A 25 -5.95 9.93 3.69
N ASP A 26 -4.95 9.20 3.23
CA ASP A 26 -4.87 8.63 1.88
C ASP A 26 -4.72 7.10 1.98
N SER A 27 -5.19 6.38 0.96
CA SER A 27 -5.00 4.93 0.89
C SER A 27 -4.63 4.48 -0.52
N VAL A 28 -3.73 3.52 -0.63
CA VAL A 28 -3.32 2.90 -1.90
C VAL A 28 -3.29 1.39 -1.74
N GLN A 29 -3.92 0.69 -2.68
CA GLN A 29 -3.88 -0.77 -2.74
C GLN A 29 -2.90 -1.26 -3.81
N ILE A 30 -2.25 -2.38 -3.52
CA ILE A 30 -1.30 -3.06 -4.40
C ILE A 30 -1.72 -4.52 -4.45
N GLY A 31 -1.98 -5.00 -5.67
CA GLY A 31 -2.58 -6.31 -5.91
C GLY A 31 -1.59 -7.48 -5.82
N PRO A 32 -2.10 -8.70 -6.00
CA PRO A 32 -1.31 -9.92 -6.06
C PRO A 32 -0.22 -9.88 -7.12
N ASN A 33 1.01 -10.27 -6.75
CA ASN A 33 2.17 -10.31 -7.65
C ASN A 33 2.44 -8.97 -8.34
N GLU A 34 2.09 -7.86 -7.69
CA GLU A 34 2.32 -6.51 -8.18
C GLU A 34 3.48 -5.85 -7.43
N GLU A 35 4.28 -5.08 -8.17
CA GLU A 35 5.28 -4.19 -7.61
C GLU A 35 4.96 -2.76 -8.04
N LYS A 36 4.79 -1.86 -7.06
CA LYS A 36 4.38 -0.48 -7.34
C LYS A 36 5.10 0.52 -6.46
N PRO A 37 5.79 1.51 -7.05
CA PRO A 37 6.21 2.69 -6.31
C PRO A 37 5.03 3.63 -6.09
N VAL A 38 4.88 4.14 -4.87
CA VAL A 38 3.87 5.13 -4.49
C VAL A 38 4.57 6.38 -3.99
N TYR A 39 4.14 7.52 -4.48
CA TYR A 39 4.73 8.82 -4.19
C TYR A 39 3.77 9.65 -3.35
N PHE A 40 4.23 10.07 -2.18
CA PHE A 40 3.46 10.87 -1.26
C PHE A 40 4.16 12.21 -1.02
N GLN A 41 3.39 13.29 -0.95
CA GLN A 41 3.94 14.61 -0.62
C GLN A 41 4.48 14.62 0.82
N HIS A 42 5.43 15.48 1.15
CA HIS A 42 5.78 15.70 2.56
C HIS A 42 4.75 16.60 3.26
N GLY A 43 4.62 16.42 4.57
CA GLY A 43 3.86 17.28 5.47
C GLY A 43 4.61 17.46 6.78
N LYS A 44 4.05 18.20 7.74
CA LYS A 44 4.68 18.42 9.06
C LYS A 44 4.71 17.13 9.89
N ALA A 45 3.66 16.32 9.79
CA ALA A 45 3.59 14.98 10.35
C ALA A 45 3.09 14.01 9.28
N ASN A 46 3.80 12.90 9.09
CA ASN A 46 3.48 11.90 8.08
C ASN A 46 3.66 10.49 8.67
N THR A 47 2.58 9.72 8.71
CA THR A 47 2.58 8.33 9.20
C THR A 47 2.04 7.39 8.14
N PHE A 48 2.58 6.17 8.13
CA PHE A 48 2.22 5.11 7.21
C PHE A 48 1.89 3.85 8.00
N GLU A 49 0.80 3.20 7.65
CA GLU A 49 0.39 1.89 8.13
C GLU A 49 0.19 0.98 6.93
N ILE A 50 0.79 -0.20 6.97
CA ILE A 50 0.71 -1.18 5.88
C ILE A 50 0.03 -2.42 6.45
N SER A 51 -1.04 -2.87 5.80
CA SER A 51 -1.72 -4.12 6.10
C SER A 51 -1.76 -5.02 4.87
N GLU A 52 -1.75 -6.33 5.11
CA GLU A 52 -1.85 -7.35 4.06
C GLU A 52 -3.05 -8.26 4.31
N GLU A 53 -3.69 -8.67 3.23
CA GLU A 53 -4.83 -9.58 3.25
C GLU A 53 -4.59 -10.73 2.27
N TYR A 54 -4.79 -11.96 2.73
CA TYR A 54 -4.78 -13.15 1.87
C TYR A 54 -6.11 -13.24 1.12
N LEU A 55 -6.07 -13.29 -0.21
CA LEU A 55 -7.28 -13.31 -1.06
C LEU A 55 -7.82 -14.73 -1.32
N GLY A 56 -7.32 -15.75 -0.63
CA GLY A 56 -7.70 -17.15 -0.83
C GLY A 56 -6.91 -17.82 -1.97
N GLU A 57 -7.24 -19.08 -2.26
CA GLU A 57 -6.71 -19.75 -3.45
C GLU A 57 -7.58 -19.39 -4.66
N LYS A 58 -6.98 -19.19 -5.84
CA LYS A 58 -7.77 -19.13 -7.08
C LYS A 58 -8.48 -20.47 -7.25
N SER A 59 -9.79 -20.49 -7.00
CA SER A 59 -10.64 -21.62 -7.38
C SER A 59 -10.49 -21.81 -8.89
N SER A 60 -9.87 -22.92 -9.28
CA SER A 60 -9.87 -23.38 -10.66
C SER A 60 -11.26 -23.97 -10.89
N ALA A 61 -12.15 -23.18 -11.50
CA ALA A 61 -13.42 -23.68 -12.04
C ALA A 61 -13.19 -24.26 -13.43
#